data_AF-A0A6P0NGH9-F1
#
_entry.id   AF-A0A6P0NGH9-F1
#
_cell.length_a   1.000
_cell.length_b   1.000
_cell.length_c   1.000
_cell.angle_alpha   90.00
_cell.angle_beta   90.00
_cell.angle_gamma   90.00
#
_symmetry.space_group_name_H-M   'P 1'
#
loop_
_entity.id
_entity.type
_entity.pdbx_description
1 polymer ?
#
loop_
_entity_poly.entity_id
_entity_poly.type
_entity_poly.pdbx_seq_one_letter_code
_entity_poly.pdbx_strand_id
1 'polypeptide(L)'
;ICLCSMLAADLMVLPADTQSEIQGFFQDTEAWLTSLLQQGADDGCWACQPSAAQEAKGLLALLQGAQLMARSSANSAATFEQVVYPLIDSKFSNP
;
A
#
# COMPACT_ATOMS: atom_id res chain seq x y z
N ILE A 1 -8.36 -6.56 0.73
CA ILE A 1 -7.12 -6.83 -0.01
C ILE A 1 -7.55 -6.92 -1.46
N CYS A 2 -6.79 -6.38 -2.42
CA CYS A 2 -7.19 -6.47 -3.82
C CYS A 2 -6.99 -7.89 -4.37
N LEU A 3 -7.54 -8.16 -5.56
CA LEU A 3 -7.39 -9.45 -6.25
C LEU A 3 -5.91 -9.79 -6.49
N CYS A 4 -5.12 -8.84 -7.01
CA CYS A 4 -3.70 -9.03 -7.31
C CYS A 4 -2.90 -9.39 -6.06
N SER A 5 -3.15 -8.72 -4.93
CA SER A 5 -2.48 -9.02 -3.67
C SER A 5 -2.91 -10.36 -3.06
N MET A 6 -4.14 -10.82 -3.32
CA MET A 6 -4.57 -12.16 -2.93
C MET A 6 -3.86 -13.24 -3.77
N LEU A 7 -3.79 -13.05 -5.08
CA LEU A 7 -3.13 -13.97 -6.00
C LEU A 7 -1.60 -13.99 -5.83
N ALA A 8 -1.00 -12.89 -5.39
CA ALA A 8 0.44 -12.79 -5.17
C ALA A 8 0.99 -13.81 -4.14
N ALA A 9 0.15 -14.27 -3.19
CA ALA A 9 0.55 -15.31 -2.24
C ALA A 9 0.88 -16.65 -2.92
N ASP A 10 0.23 -16.92 -4.06
CA ASP A 10 0.38 -18.15 -4.85
C ASP A 10 1.02 -17.87 -6.22
N LEU A 11 1.79 -16.78 -6.35
CA LEU A 11 2.27 -16.27 -7.65
C LEU A 11 2.96 -17.35 -8.51
N MET A 12 3.78 -18.19 -7.89
CA MET A 12 4.61 -19.18 -8.60
C MET A 12 3.82 -20.32 -9.25
N VAL A 13 2.56 -20.54 -8.84
CA VAL A 13 1.70 -21.59 -9.43
C VAL A 13 0.75 -21.06 -10.50
N LEU A 14 0.73 -19.74 -10.72
CA LEU A 14 -0.12 -19.11 -11.72
C LEU A 14 0.51 -19.15 -13.12
N PRO A 15 -0.28 -19.07 -14.21
CA PRO A 15 0.23 -18.93 -15.56
C PRO A 15 1.15 -17.70 -15.70
N ALA A 16 2.17 -17.78 -16.57
CA ALA A 16 3.16 -16.72 -16.76
C ALA A 16 2.53 -15.36 -17.09
N ASP A 17 1.51 -15.34 -17.95
CA ASP A 17 0.78 -14.12 -18.31
C ASP A 17 0.12 -13.49 -17.08
N THR A 18 -0.50 -14.30 -16.22
CA THR A 18 -1.10 -13.83 -14.96
C THR A 18 -0.05 -13.31 -13.98
N GLN A 19 1.12 -13.96 -13.90
CA GLN A 19 2.22 -13.45 -13.07
C GLN A 19 2.67 -12.06 -13.53
N SER A 20 2.78 -11.86 -14.84
CA SER A 20 3.14 -10.57 -15.45
C SER A 20 2.13 -9.48 -15.10
N GLU A 21 0.83 -9.76 -15.21
CA GLU A 21 -0.22 -8.81 -14.85
C GLU A 21 -0.18 -8.43 -13.36
N ILE A 22 0.04 -9.41 -12.47
CA ILE A 22 0.15 -9.16 -11.03
C ILE A 22 1.37 -8.27 -10.75
N GLN A 23 2.52 -8.59 -11.33
CA GLN A 23 3.74 -7.80 -11.15
C GLN A 23 3.57 -6.36 -11.71
N GLY A 24 2.94 -6.22 -12.87
CA GLY A 24 2.62 -4.93 -13.47
C GLY A 24 1.72 -4.09 -12.55
N PHE A 25 0.67 -4.69 -11.98
CA PHE A 25 -0.19 -4.00 -11.01
C PHE A 25 0.59 -3.43 -9.82
N PHE A 26 1.51 -4.19 -9.24
CA PHE A 26 2.33 -3.70 -8.11
C PHE A 26 3.29 -2.60 -8.57
N GLN A 27 3.93 -2.74 -9.73
CA GLN A 27 4.82 -1.72 -10.29
C GLN A 27 4.09 -0.39 -10.56
N ASP A 28 2.93 -0.45 -11.20
CA ASP A 28 2.11 0.73 -11.51
C ASP A 28 1.60 1.41 -10.24
N THR A 29 1.16 0.63 -9.27
CA THR A 29 0.67 1.15 -7.98
C THR A 29 1.80 1.81 -7.19
N GLU A 30 2.97 1.16 -7.12
CA GLU A 30 4.16 1.73 -6.45
C GLU A 30 4.64 3.00 -7.15
N ALA A 31 4.65 3.05 -8.48
CA ALA A 31 5.05 4.21 -9.26
C ALA A 31 4.09 5.39 -9.02
N TRP A 32 2.78 5.13 -9.05
CA TRP A 32 1.77 6.14 -8.76
C TRP A 32 1.90 6.69 -7.34
N LEU A 33 2.01 5.81 -6.33
CA LEU A 33 2.21 6.22 -4.93
C LEU A 33 3.51 7.00 -4.74
N THR A 34 4.60 6.59 -5.41
CA THR A 34 5.87 7.31 -5.35
C THR A 34 5.71 8.73 -5.88
N SER A 35 5.04 8.91 -7.02
CA SER A 35 4.77 10.24 -7.58
C SER A 35 3.91 11.10 -6.65
N LEU A 36 2.87 10.51 -6.05
CA LEU A 36 1.97 11.22 -5.13
C LEU A 36 2.71 11.67 -3.86
N LEU A 37 3.51 10.78 -3.28
CA LEU A 37 4.27 11.07 -2.07
C LEU A 37 5.36 12.11 -2.32
N GLN A 38 6.03 12.04 -3.47
CA GLN A 38 7.02 13.04 -3.88
C GLN A 38 6.36 14.41 -4.06
N GLN A 39 5.19 14.48 -4.70
CA GLN A 39 4.47 15.74 -4.86
C GLN A 39 4.17 16.40 -3.51
N GLY A 40 3.63 15.65 -2.54
CA GLY A 40 3.35 16.22 -1.22
C GLY A 40 4.61 16.59 -0.43
N ALA A 41 5.75 15.96 -0.72
CA ALA A 41 7.04 16.38 -0.16
C ALA A 41 7.54 17.68 -0.79
N ASP A 42 7.39 17.84 -2.10
CA ASP A 42 7.74 19.06 -2.83
C ASP A 42 6.85 20.25 -2.43
N ASP A 43 5.58 19.98 -2.12
CA ASP A 43 4.60 20.95 -1.60
C ASP A 43 4.77 21.24 -0.09
N GLY A 44 5.69 20.55 0.58
CA GLY A 44 5.99 20.75 2.01
C GLY A 44 4.95 20.20 2.98
N CYS A 45 4.07 19.30 2.54
CA CYS A 45 3.07 18.66 3.39
C CYS A 45 3.65 17.60 4.34
N TRP A 46 4.71 16.90 3.91
CA TRP A 46 5.40 15.88 4.70
C TRP A 46 6.84 15.67 4.20
N ALA A 47 7.63 14.91 4.94
CA ALA A 47 8.96 14.48 4.51
C ALA A 47 8.97 12.97 4.19
N CYS A 48 9.54 12.59 3.05
CA CYS A 48 9.78 11.19 2.72
C CYS A 48 11.17 10.76 3.21
N GLN A 49 11.24 9.75 4.08
CA GLN A 49 12.50 9.21 4.56
C GLN A 49 12.50 7.68 4.54
N PRO A 50 13.49 7.03 3.90
CA PRO A 50 14.66 7.64 3.23
C PRO A 50 14.38 8.09 1.78
N SER A 51 13.26 7.70 1.17
CA SER A 51 12.82 8.19 -0.16
C SER A 51 11.34 7.95 -0.40
N ALA A 52 10.72 8.72 -1.31
CA ALA A 52 9.30 8.54 -1.67
C ALA A 52 8.99 7.12 -2.16
N ALA A 53 9.92 6.48 -2.86
CA ALA A 53 9.76 5.10 -3.34
C ALA A 53 9.69 4.06 -2.20
N GLN A 54 10.47 4.25 -1.13
CA GLN A 54 10.42 3.34 0.02
C GLN A 54 9.15 3.56 0.84
N GLU A 55 8.74 4.82 1.00
CA GLU A 55 7.48 5.19 1.65
C GLU A 55 6.27 4.63 0.88
N ALA A 56 6.28 4.69 -0.46
CA ALA A 56 5.24 4.12 -1.32
C ALA A 56 5.05 2.62 -1.08
N LYS A 57 6.15 1.86 -1.01
CA LYS A 57 6.13 0.43 -0.66
C LYS A 57 5.57 0.19 0.73
N GLY A 58 6.00 0.98 1.72
CA GLY A 58 5.51 0.90 3.08
C GLY A 58 4.01 1.17 3.19
N LEU A 59 3.53 2.21 2.52
CA LEU A 59 2.12 2.58 2.48
C LEU A 59 1.28 1.50 1.78
N LEU A 60 1.74 0.98 0.63
CA LEU A 60 1.05 -0.12 -0.05
C LEU A 60 0.97 -1.37 0.84
N ALA A 61 2.05 -1.74 1.51
CA ALA A 61 2.08 -2.87 2.43
C ALA A 61 1.13 -2.68 3.62
N LEU A 62 1.12 -1.48 4.23
CA LEU A 62 0.20 -1.11 5.30
C LEU A 62 -1.25 -1.28 4.86
N LEU A 63 -1.62 -0.69 3.73
CA LEU A 63 -3.00 -0.74 3.24
C LEU A 63 -3.42 -2.18 2.93
N GLN A 64 -2.62 -2.95 2.21
CA GLN A 64 -2.97 -4.34 1.88
C GLN A 64 -3.04 -5.23 3.14
N GLY A 65 -2.12 -5.07 4.09
CA GLY A 65 -2.14 -5.77 5.37
C GLY A 65 -3.36 -5.42 6.23
N ALA A 66 -3.72 -4.14 6.30
CA ALA A 66 -4.93 -3.69 6.98
C ALA A 66 -6.18 -4.31 6.35
N GLN A 67 -6.27 -4.33 5.02
CA GLN A 67 -7.40 -4.95 4.36
C GLN A 67 -7.44 -6.49 4.50
N LEU A 68 -6.28 -7.13 4.70
CA LEU A 68 -6.21 -8.56 5.00
C LEU A 68 -6.76 -8.85 6.40
N MET A 69 -6.33 -8.08 7.41
CA MET A 69 -6.84 -8.19 8.78
C MET A 69 -8.34 -7.89 8.87
N ALA A 70 -8.80 -6.85 8.16
CA ALA A 70 -10.21 -6.51 8.07
C ALA A 70 -11.06 -7.68 7.53
N ARG A 71 -10.54 -8.44 6.55
CA ARG A 71 -11.22 -9.59 5.97
C ARG A 71 -11.36 -10.76 6.94
N SER A 72 -10.45 -10.92 7.90
CA SER A 72 -10.54 -11.95 8.95
C SER A 72 -11.32 -11.52 10.19
N SER A 73 -11.74 -10.25 10.28
CA SER A 73 -12.40 -9.67 11.45
C SER A 73 -13.93 -9.73 11.35
N ALA A 74 -14.60 -9.78 12.50
CA ALA A 74 -16.05 -9.63 12.61
C ALA A 74 -16.53 -8.19 12.28
N ASN A 75 -15.66 -7.19 12.44
CA ASN A 75 -15.95 -5.78 12.18
C ASN A 75 -14.93 -5.21 11.18
N SER A 76 -15.08 -5.57 9.90
CA SER A 76 -14.06 -5.28 8.87
C SER A 76 -13.68 -3.81 8.75
N ALA A 77 -14.67 -2.90 8.69
CA ALA A 77 -14.41 -1.47 8.56
C ALA A 77 -13.60 -0.92 9.75
N ALA A 78 -14.06 -1.20 10.97
CA ALA A 78 -13.39 -0.76 12.19
C ALA A 78 -11.96 -1.31 12.29
N THR A 79 -11.73 -2.58 11.93
CA THR A 79 -10.40 -3.17 11.94
C THR A 79 -9.47 -2.50 10.93
N PHE A 80 -9.95 -2.14 9.74
CA PHE A 80 -9.13 -1.41 8.76
C PHE A 80 -8.73 -0.03 9.30
N GLU A 81 -9.70 0.74 9.79
CA GLU A 81 -9.49 2.10 10.31
C GLU A 81 -8.51 2.12 11.49
N GLN A 82 -8.66 1.18 12.43
CA GLN A 82 -7.78 1.04 13.60
C GLN A 82 -6.32 0.77 13.24
N VAL A 83 -6.06 0.17 12.07
CA VAL A 83 -4.71 -0.11 11.59
C VAL A 83 -4.16 1.06 10.78
N VAL A 84 -4.99 1.65 9.92
CA VAL A 84 -4.53 2.63 8.94
C VAL A 84 -4.39 4.03 9.53
N TYR A 85 -5.40 4.55 10.22
CA TYR A 85 -5.40 5.96 10.63
C TYR A 85 -4.26 6.32 11.58
N PRO A 86 -3.98 5.57 12.66
CA PRO A 86 -2.88 5.95 13.57
C PRO A 86 -1.52 6.02 12.88
N LEU A 87 -1.28 5.16 11.89
CA LEU A 87 -0.01 5.11 11.16
C LEU A 87 0.08 6.17 10.07
N ILE A 88 -1.01 6.46 9.36
CA ILE A 88 -1.07 7.58 8.41
C ILE A 88 -0.92 8.90 9.15
N ASP A 89 -1.67 9.11 10.23
CA ASP A 89 -1.62 10.34 11.02
C ASP A 89 -0.22 10.55 11.60
N SER A 90 0.39 9.53 12.18
CA SER A 90 1.76 9.64 12.70
C SER A 90 2.78 9.97 11.61
N LYS A 91 2.52 9.63 10.35
CA LYS A 91 3.50 9.74 9.27
C LYS A 91 3.32 10.98 8.40
N PHE A 92 2.08 11.35 8.12
CA PHE A 92 1.71 12.37 7.14
C PHE A 92 0.94 13.55 7.74
N SER A 93 0.77 13.60 9.08
CA SER A 93 0.30 14.84 9.71
C SER A 93 1.37 15.91 9.60
N ASN A 94 0.94 17.12 9.27
CA ASN A 94 1.76 18.32 9.22
C ASN A 94 2.41 18.56 10.62
N PRO A 95 3.70 18.94 10.71
CA PRO A 95 4.24 19.47 11.96
C PRO A 95 3.54 20.75 12.41
#